data_AF-A0A7C3UA80-F1
#
_entry.id   AF-A0A7C3UA80-F1
#
_cell.length_a   1.000
_cell.length_b   1.000
_cell.length_c   1.000
_cell.angle_alpha   90.00
_cell.angle_beta   90.00
_cell.angle_gamma   90.00
#
_symmetry.space_group_name_H-M   'P 1'
#
loop_
_entity.id
_entity.type
_entity.pdbx_description
1 polymer ?
#
loop_
_entity_poly.entity_id
_entity_poly.type
_entity_poly.pdbx_seq_one_letter_code
_entity_poly.pdbx_strand_id
1 'polypeptide(L)'
;MFLCLVEGGLRLKTIVIIATLDTKGTEALYLKRLIEGGGFRAVLIDVSCKLHGVPGADISNLMVAEAGGFKLTGEGGKRETAEKKAEAASRIVAKRY
;
A
#
# COMPACT_ATOMS: atom_id res chain seq x y z
N MET A 1 -22.18 24.96 15.40
CA MET A 1 -21.83 23.91 16.38
C MET A 1 -21.29 22.73 15.57
N PHE A 2 -20.01 22.37 15.49
CA PHE A 2 -18.77 22.74 16.16
C PHE A 2 -17.75 23.24 15.12
N LEU A 3 -17.15 24.41 15.37
CA LEU A 3 -15.91 24.82 14.72
C LEU A 3 -14.82 24.62 15.78
N CYS A 4 -14.01 23.56 15.64
CA CYS A 4 -12.81 23.39 16.46
C CYS A 4 -11.61 23.67 15.56
N LEU A 5 -11.20 24.94 15.55
CA LEU A 5 -9.87 25.35 15.13
C LEU A 5 -8.89 24.81 16.18
N VAL A 6 -8.12 23.77 15.82
CA VAL A 6 -6.97 23.33 16.61
C VAL A 6 -5.74 24.01 16.02
N GLU A 7 -5.29 25.07 16.70
CA GLU A 7 -3.96 25.64 16.51
C GLU A 7 -2.93 24.65 17.05
N GLY A 8 -2.19 24.01 16.14
CA GLY A 8 -1.25 22.93 16.42
C GLY A 8 -1.47 21.79 15.43
N GLY A 9 -0.91 21.93 14.23
CA GLY A 9 -1.21 21.07 13.07
C GLY A 9 -1.05 19.57 13.37
N LEU A 10 -2.16 18.91 13.72
CA LEU A 10 -2.22 17.46 13.91
C LEU A 10 -2.01 16.79 12.55
N ARG A 11 -0.76 16.43 12.24
CA ARG A 11 -0.45 15.49 11.15
C ARG A 11 -1.12 14.17 11.51
N LEU A 12 -2.14 13.78 10.75
CA LEU A 12 -2.71 12.44 10.88
C LEU A 12 -1.59 11.40 10.75
N LYS A 13 -1.45 10.53 11.76
CA LYS A 13 -0.46 9.45 11.69
C LYS A 13 -0.82 8.57 10.50
N THR A 14 0.20 8.23 9.72
CA THR A 14 0.04 7.41 8.51
C THR A 14 0.31 5.96 8.84
N ILE A 15 -0.61 5.07 8.47
CA ILE A 15 -0.47 3.62 8.59
C ILE A 15 -0.37 3.04 7.18
N VAL A 16 0.72 2.33 6.92
CA VAL A 16 0.95 1.66 5.64
C VAL A 16 0.45 0.22 5.72
N ILE A 17 -0.40 -0.16 4.77
CA ILE A 17 -0.92 -1.51 4.59
C ILE A 17 -0.20 -2.12 3.40
N ILE A 18 0.48 -3.24 3.61
CA ILE A 18 1.16 -4.00 2.55
C ILE A 18 0.38 -5.30 2.35
N ALA A 19 -0.15 -5.52 1.15
CA ALA A 19 -0.99 -6.70 0.87
C ALA A 19 -0.86 -7.16 -0.59
N THR A 20 -1.22 -8.42 -0.85
CA THR A 20 -1.37 -8.97 -2.20
C THR A 20 -2.84 -8.86 -2.62
N LEU A 21 -3.20 -7.80 -3.36
CA LEU A 21 -4.59 -7.53 -3.72
C LEU A 21 -5.24 -8.59 -4.62
N ASP A 22 -4.45 -9.35 -5.38
CA ASP A 22 -4.94 -10.48 -6.18
C ASP A 22 -5.70 -11.54 -5.37
N THR A 23 -5.39 -11.65 -4.07
CA THR A 23 -5.93 -12.66 -3.16
C THR A 23 -6.55 -12.07 -1.89
N LYS A 24 -6.11 -10.86 -1.49
CA LYS A 24 -6.50 -10.17 -0.26
C LYS A 24 -7.09 -8.78 -0.49
N GLY A 25 -7.60 -8.52 -1.70
CA GLY A 25 -8.16 -7.21 -2.07
C GLY A 25 -9.28 -6.75 -1.14
N THR A 26 -10.26 -7.62 -0.88
CA THR A 26 -11.42 -7.29 -0.04
C THR A 26 -11.00 -7.01 1.41
N GLU A 27 -10.16 -7.86 1.99
CA GLU A 27 -9.69 -7.70 3.38
C GLU A 27 -8.82 -6.45 3.54
N ALA A 28 -7.93 -6.18 2.58
CA ALA A 28 -7.07 -5.01 2.61
C ALA A 28 -7.87 -3.69 2.51
N LEU A 29 -8.88 -3.65 1.65
CA LEU A 29 -9.77 -2.49 1.53
C LEU A 29 -10.66 -2.31 2.76
N TYR A 30 -11.13 -3.40 3.36
CA TYR A 30 -11.86 -3.34 4.62
C TYR A 30 -10.99 -2.76 5.74
N LEU A 31 -9.74 -3.23 5.88
CA LEU A 31 -8.80 -2.70 6.87
C LEU A 31 -8.49 -1.22 6.64
N LYS A 32 -8.28 -0.81 5.37
CA LYS A 32 -8.10 0.60 4.99
C LYS A 32 -9.25 1.47 5.49
N ARG A 33 -10.49 1.05 5.22
CA ARG A 33 -11.70 1.78 5.66
C ARG A 33 -11.80 1.90 7.17
N LEU A 34 -11.45 0.85 7.93
CA LEU A 34 -11.45 0.90 9.39
C LEU A 34 -10.42 1.88 9.94
N ILE A 35 -9.21 1.88 9.36
CA ILE A 35 -8.13 2.79 9.76
C ILE A 35 -8.53 4.25 9.47
N GLU A 36 -9.06 4.52 8.28
CA GLU A 36 -9.53 5.85 7.89
C GLU A 36 -10.72 6.31 8.74
N GLY A 37 -11.67 5.41 9.02
CA GLY A 37 -12.79 5.68 9.93
C GLY A 37 -12.36 5.97 11.37
N GLY A 38 -11.19 5.51 11.78
CA GLY A 38 -10.56 5.82 13.07
C GLY A 38 -9.82 7.17 13.11
N GLY A 39 -9.87 7.96 12.03
CA GLY A 39 -9.20 9.26 11.95
C GLY A 39 -7.70 9.18 11.64
N PHE A 40 -7.21 8.06 11.12
CA PHE A 40 -5.84 7.93 10.64
C PHE A 40 -5.77 8.04 9.12
N ARG A 41 -4.58 8.32 8.59
CA ARG A 41 -4.33 8.19 7.15
C ARG A 41 -3.90 6.75 6.85
N ALA A 42 -4.57 6.06 5.94
CA ALA A 42 -4.14 4.76 5.46
C ALA A 42 -3.50 4.87 4.06
N VAL A 43 -2.45 4.10 3.81
CA VAL A 43 -1.80 3.98 2.50
C VAL A 43 -1.68 2.51 2.16
N LEU A 44 -2.38 2.08 1.11
CA LEU A 44 -2.40 0.70 0.65
C LEU A 44 -1.40 0.48 -0.49
N ILE A 45 -0.43 -0.39 -0.24
CA ILE A 45 0.60 -0.83 -1.18
C ILE A 45 0.32 -2.27 -1.60
N ASP A 46 0.17 -2.46 -2.91
CA ASP A 46 -0.04 -3.76 -3.53
C ASP A 46 1.29 -4.41 -3.90
N VAL A 47 1.56 -5.58 -3.34
CA VAL A 47 2.77 -6.39 -3.60
C VAL A 47 2.44 -7.70 -4.31
N SER A 48 1.28 -7.79 -5.00
CA SER A 48 0.91 -8.97 -5.78
C SER A 48 1.97 -9.32 -6.82
N CYS A 49 2.27 -10.61 -6.98
CA CYS A 49 3.32 -11.08 -7.89
C CYS A 49 2.87 -11.15 -9.35
N LYS A 50 1.55 -11.12 -9.60
CA LYS A 50 0.96 -11.22 -10.93
C LYS A 50 0.19 -9.95 -11.25
N LEU A 51 0.05 -9.68 -12.56
CA LEU A 51 -0.91 -8.69 -13.04
C LEU A 51 -2.33 -9.14 -12.64
N HIS A 52 -3.13 -8.18 -12.19
CA HIS A 52 -4.54 -8.38 -11.87
C HIS A 52 -5.31 -7.08 -12.07
N GLY A 53 -6.64 -7.18 -12.15
CA GLY A 53 -7.55 -6.04 -12.28
C GLY A 53 -8.08 -5.47 -10.97
N VAL A 54 -7.68 -5.99 -9.80
CA VAL A 54 -8.18 -5.51 -8.49
C VAL A 54 -7.77 -4.05 -8.25
N PRO A 55 -8.72 -3.11 -8.13
CA PRO A 55 -8.43 -1.70 -7.92
C PRO A 55 -8.25 -1.36 -6.43
N GLY A 56 -7.85 -0.12 -6.15
CA GLY A 56 -7.93 0.47 -4.79
C GLY A 56 -6.60 0.57 -4.03
N ALA A 57 -5.49 0.11 -4.61
CA ALA A 57 -4.16 0.44 -4.13
C ALA A 57 -3.85 1.93 -4.34
N ASP A 58 -3.25 2.58 -3.35
CA ASP A 58 -2.60 3.89 -3.55
C ASP A 58 -1.27 3.71 -4.28
N ILE A 59 -0.62 2.56 -4.08
CA ILE A 59 0.61 2.16 -4.76
C ILE A 59 0.42 0.75 -5.32
N SER A 60 0.20 0.65 -6.63
CA SER A 60 0.03 -0.61 -7.38
C SER A 60 1.30 -1.47 -7.40
N ASN A 61 1.11 -2.76 -7.64
CA ASN A 61 2.21 -3.72 -7.86
C ASN A 61 3.17 -3.31 -9.00
N LEU A 62 2.68 -2.59 -10.02
CA LEU A 62 3.46 -2.02 -11.12
C LEU A 62 4.42 -0.94 -10.63
N MET A 63 3.93 0.01 -9.83
CA MET A 63 4.77 1.06 -9.25
C MET A 63 5.79 0.48 -8.27
N VAL A 64 5.43 -0.57 -7.52
CA VAL A 64 6.38 -1.31 -6.66
C VAL A 64 7.47 -1.99 -7.50
N ALA A 65 7.10 -2.62 -8.61
CA ALA A 65 8.05 -3.29 -9.49
C ALA A 65 9.03 -2.31 -10.14
N GLU A 66 8.51 -1.18 -10.63
CA GLU A 66 9.31 -0.08 -11.16
C GLU A 66 10.29 0.48 -10.12
N ALA A 67 9.82 0.76 -8.91
CA ALA A 67 10.68 1.23 -7.82
C ALA A 67 11.72 0.20 -7.36
N GLY A 68 11.46 -1.08 -7.60
CA GLY A 68 12.38 -2.19 -7.36
C GLY A 68 13.32 -2.50 -8.52
N GLY A 69 13.18 -1.83 -9.66
CA GLY A 69 14.01 -2.08 -10.84
C GLY A 69 13.74 -3.41 -11.55
N PHE A 70 12.54 -3.99 -11.41
CA PHE A 70 12.18 -5.25 -12.06
C PHE A 70 10.84 -5.15 -12.80
N LYS A 71 10.61 -6.07 -13.74
CA LYS A 71 9.35 -6.15 -14.50
C LYS A 71 8.41 -7.16 -13.89
N LEU A 72 7.12 -6.83 -13.88
CA LEU A 72 6.03 -7.79 -13.62
C LEU A 72 5.81 -8.65 -14.87
N THR A 73 6.60 -9.71 -15.02
CA THR A 73 6.36 -10.75 -16.02
C THR A 73 5.55 -11.84 -15.33
N GLY A 74 4.41 -12.24 -15.88
CA GLY A 74 3.42 -13.13 -15.23
C GLY A 74 3.92 -14.54 -14.85
N GLU A 75 5.22 -14.81 -14.99
CA GLU A 75 5.88 -16.11 -14.94
C GLU A 75 6.93 -16.23 -13.81
N GLY A 76 7.09 -15.20 -12.97
CA GLY A 76 8.08 -15.20 -11.88
C GLY A 76 7.74 -16.15 -10.72
N GLY A 77 8.73 -16.93 -10.26
CA GLY A 77 8.62 -17.80 -9.09
C GLY A 77 8.21 -17.04 -7.82
N LYS A 78 7.27 -17.62 -7.06
CA LYS A 78 6.58 -16.99 -5.91
C LYS A 78 7.51 -16.41 -4.82
N ARG A 79 8.70 -16.98 -4.62
CA ARG A 79 9.55 -16.68 -3.45
C ARG A 79 10.53 -15.52 -3.68
N GLU A 80 11.30 -15.58 -4.77
CA GLU A 80 12.25 -14.52 -5.13
C GLU A 80 11.54 -13.19 -5.45
N THR A 81 10.32 -13.28 -6.00
CA THR A 81 9.50 -12.11 -6.34
C THR A 81 8.95 -11.41 -5.10
N ALA A 82 8.71 -12.14 -4.01
CA ALA A 82 8.11 -11.58 -2.79
C ALA A 82 9.12 -10.73 -1.99
N GLU A 83 10.36 -11.19 -1.84
CA GLU A 83 11.41 -10.47 -1.10
C GLU A 83 11.77 -9.14 -1.77
N LYS A 84 12.00 -9.17 -3.10
CA LYS A 84 12.28 -7.96 -3.90
C LYS A 84 11.15 -6.94 -3.82
N LYS A 85 9.89 -7.40 -3.76
CA LYS A 85 8.71 -6.53 -3.62
C LYS A 85 8.58 -5.94 -2.22
N ALA A 86 8.84 -6.73 -1.18
CA ALA A 86 8.85 -6.23 0.20
C ALA A 86 9.92 -5.15 0.39
N GLU A 87 11.12 -5.36 -0.15
CA GLU A 87 12.20 -4.37 -0.13
C GLU A 87 11.83 -3.09 -0.91
N ALA A 88 11.25 -3.24 -2.09
CA ALA A 88 10.77 -2.11 -2.89
C ALA A 88 9.67 -1.31 -2.16
N ALA A 89 8.71 -1.99 -1.55
CA ALA A 89 7.68 -1.35 -0.73
C ALA A 89 8.30 -0.60 0.47
N SER A 90 9.27 -1.19 1.16
CA SER A 90 10.01 -0.54 2.24
C SER A 90 10.72 0.74 1.79
N ARG A 91 11.42 0.69 0.65
CA ARG A 91 12.06 1.88 0.05
C ARG A 91 11.05 2.99 -0.29
N ILE A 92 9.87 2.62 -0.78
CA ILE A 92 8.81 3.57 -1.09
C ILE A 92 8.31 4.27 0.18
N VAL A 93 8.12 3.51 1.25
CA VAL A 93 7.66 4.02 2.55
C VAL A 93 8.71 4.98 3.13
N ALA A 94 9.96 4.54 3.24
CA ALA A 94 11.06 5.33 3.84
C ALA A 94 11.34 6.66 3.12
N LYS A 95 10.97 6.79 1.84
CA LYS A 95 11.12 8.03 1.06
C LYS A 95 9.96 9.01 1.22
N ARG A 96 8.78 8.56 1.67
CA ARG A 96 7.52 9.32 1.58
C ARG A 96 6.88 9.62 2.93
N TYR A 97 7.20 8.85 3.96
CA TYR A 97 6.59 8.90 5.29
C TYR A 97 7.66 8.73 6.36
#